data_AF-A0A316YYW6-F1
#
_entry.id   AF-A0A316YYW6-F1
#
_cell.length_a   1.000
_cell.length_b   1.000
_cell.length_c   1.000
_cell.angle_alpha   90.00
_cell.angle_beta   90.00
_cell.angle_gamma   90.00
#
_symmetry.space_group_name_H-M   'P 1'
#
loop_
_entity.id
_entity.type
_entity.pdbx_description
1 polymer ?
#
loop_
_entity_poly.entity_id
_entity_poly.type
_entity_poly.pdbx_seq_one_letter_code
_entity_poly.pdbx_strand_id
1 'polypeptide(L)'
;MPLLLFAALLALHFAGWAQALPRILLFTGTAPGAYRHDSIPVAADTITAMGNGSLPLDANVVDPSLLTSNSAARWETVHTEDKTLFEQSGWLNQFDLVAFVHTTDANPPETGSVLTPAGAKNLCTYFSQGGGFVGIHSASASMYSYGCYGRVLGAYFDYHPEIQNFTISAVDSSHLSTSRLPKNLLLYEELYHFRSDPRALPSPAHVLVTNTSAVQDPGVNLRNFRLGGDGPAPHPLAWYREGNLLASVDGNTALAQTGSLADNLNSTTGFETFGKQPAAGRSWYSSMGHANATWAIPAYRGHVLGGFAWVLQSR
;
A
#
# COMPACT_ATOMS: atom_id res chain seq x y z
N MET A 1 3.43 -6.13 78.12
CA MET A 1 2.70 -5.70 76.91
C MET A 1 3.59 -5.95 75.71
N PRO A 2 3.32 -6.93 74.83
CA PRO A 2 4.12 -7.10 73.62
C PRO A 2 3.58 -6.17 72.52
N LEU A 3 4.48 -5.40 71.90
CA LEU A 3 4.21 -4.62 70.69
C LEU A 3 4.01 -5.57 69.52
N LEU A 4 2.81 -5.56 68.92
CA LEU A 4 2.52 -6.16 67.63
C LEU A 4 2.92 -5.18 66.52
N LEU A 5 3.97 -5.49 65.76
CA LEU A 5 4.26 -4.81 64.49
C LEU A 5 3.24 -5.26 63.44
N PHE A 6 2.38 -4.34 63.00
CA PHE A 6 1.59 -4.51 61.79
C PHE A 6 2.47 -4.20 60.57
N ALA A 7 2.85 -5.23 59.81
CA ALA A 7 3.40 -5.06 58.48
C ALA A 7 2.24 -4.77 57.50
N ALA A 8 2.15 -3.53 57.04
CA ALA A 8 1.23 -3.16 55.96
C ALA A 8 1.80 -3.66 54.62
N LEU A 9 1.20 -4.71 54.06
CA LEU A 9 1.43 -5.15 52.69
C LEU A 9 0.83 -4.11 51.73
N LEU A 10 1.69 -3.29 51.15
CA LEU A 10 1.33 -2.37 50.07
C LEU A 10 1.12 -3.19 48.79
N ALA A 11 -0.14 -3.52 48.46
CA ALA A 11 -0.48 -4.15 47.20
C ALA A 11 -0.38 -3.13 46.05
N LEU A 12 0.77 -3.10 45.37
CA LEU A 12 0.97 -2.36 44.12
C LEU A 12 0.04 -2.96 43.04
N HIS A 13 -1.06 -2.26 42.76
CA HIS A 13 -1.93 -2.57 41.62
C HIS A 13 -1.29 -1.97 40.36
N PHE A 14 -0.61 -2.80 39.57
CA PHE A 14 -0.26 -2.44 38.20
C PHE A 14 -1.52 -2.53 37.34
N ALA A 15 -2.24 -1.42 37.19
CA ALA A 15 -3.19 -1.27 36.10
C ALA A 15 -2.39 -1.25 34.79
N GLY A 16 -2.35 -2.37 34.08
CA GLY A 16 -1.79 -2.42 32.74
C GLY A 16 -2.61 -1.52 31.83
N TRP A 17 -2.03 -0.43 31.35
CA TRP A 17 -2.64 0.40 30.34
C TRP A 17 -2.69 -0.43 29.05
N ALA A 18 -3.90 -0.77 28.58
CA ALA A 18 -4.05 -1.38 27.27
C ALA A 18 -3.54 -0.38 26.22
N GLN A 19 -2.54 -0.78 25.42
CA GLN A 19 -2.04 0.06 24.34
C GLN A 19 -3.17 0.27 23.31
N ALA A 20 -3.42 1.53 22.94
CA ALA A 20 -4.41 1.85 21.92
C ALA A 20 -4.05 1.16 20.60
N LEU A 21 -5.08 0.71 19.87
CA LEU A 21 -4.88 0.14 18.54
C LEU A 21 -4.38 1.23 17.58
N PRO A 22 -3.52 0.87 16.61
CA PRO A 22 -3.15 1.81 15.57
C PRO A 22 -4.38 2.16 14.73
N ARG A 23 -4.43 3.39 14.23
CA ARG A 23 -5.54 3.92 13.44
C ARG A 23 -5.09 4.02 11.98
N ILE A 24 -5.84 3.41 11.08
CA ILE A 24 -5.61 3.53 9.64
C ILE A 24 -6.69 4.41 9.01
N LEU A 25 -6.28 5.18 8.01
CA LEU A 25 -7.19 5.76 7.04
C LEU A 25 -7.30 4.80 5.85
N LEU A 26 -8.48 4.27 5.59
CA LEU A 26 -8.78 3.54 4.36
C LEU A 26 -9.49 4.50 3.43
N PHE A 27 -8.83 4.90 2.34
CA PHE A 27 -9.39 5.78 1.32
C PHE A 27 -9.68 4.98 0.05
N THR A 28 -10.94 4.99 -0.37
CA THR A 28 -11.37 4.55 -1.70
C THR A 28 -11.85 5.79 -2.46
N GLY A 29 -11.72 5.81 -3.79
CA GLY A 29 -12.11 7.00 -4.53
C GLY A 29 -12.00 6.85 -6.03
N THR A 30 -12.99 7.32 -6.77
CA THR A 30 -12.98 7.28 -8.22
C THR A 30 -13.16 8.70 -8.73
N ALA A 31 -12.17 9.22 -9.45
CA ALA A 31 -12.27 10.52 -10.09
C ALA A 31 -13.42 10.53 -11.11
N PRO A 32 -14.04 11.70 -11.37
CA PRO A 32 -15.08 11.80 -12.39
C PRO A 32 -14.62 11.23 -13.75
N GLY A 33 -15.40 10.32 -14.32
CA GLY A 33 -15.08 9.69 -15.61
C GLY A 33 -14.04 8.56 -15.55
N ALA A 34 -13.50 8.23 -14.36
CA ALA A 34 -12.61 7.09 -14.17
C ALA A 34 -13.38 5.80 -13.93
N TYR A 35 -12.70 4.66 -14.08
CA TYR A 35 -13.29 3.34 -13.83
C TYR A 35 -13.45 3.10 -12.33
N ARG A 36 -14.67 2.74 -11.90
CA ARG A 36 -14.97 2.33 -10.52
C ARG A 36 -14.96 0.81 -10.45
N HIS A 37 -14.15 0.26 -9.55
CA HIS A 37 -14.05 -1.18 -9.36
C HIS A 37 -15.22 -1.66 -8.48
N ASP A 38 -15.91 -2.72 -8.91
CA ASP A 38 -17.01 -3.32 -8.15
C ASP A 38 -16.55 -3.95 -6.82
N SER A 39 -15.25 -4.19 -6.67
CA SER A 39 -14.62 -4.77 -5.47
C SER A 39 -14.35 -3.79 -4.34
N ILE A 40 -14.55 -2.49 -4.54
CA ILE A 40 -14.35 -1.46 -3.51
C ILE A 40 -15.04 -1.81 -2.18
N PRO A 41 -16.35 -2.13 -2.14
CA PRO A 41 -17.03 -2.44 -0.89
C PRO A 41 -16.45 -3.69 -0.20
N VAL A 42 -16.21 -4.76 -0.98
CA VAL A 42 -15.67 -6.02 -0.44
C VAL A 42 -14.27 -5.84 0.12
N ALA A 43 -13.43 -5.05 -0.55
CA ALA A 43 -12.09 -4.71 -0.10
C ALA A 43 -12.13 -3.92 1.23
N ALA A 44 -12.93 -2.85 1.30
CA ALA A 44 -13.06 -2.01 2.48
C ALA A 44 -13.59 -2.80 3.69
N ASP A 45 -14.63 -3.61 3.49
CA ASP A 45 -15.21 -4.46 4.53
C ASP A 45 -14.22 -5.51 5.02
N THR A 46 -13.51 -6.19 4.09
CA THR A 46 -12.53 -7.22 4.43
C THR A 46 -11.37 -6.66 5.23
N ILE A 47 -10.79 -5.53 4.82
CA ILE A 47 -9.68 -4.88 5.53
C ILE A 47 -10.15 -4.39 6.91
N THR A 48 -11.33 -3.81 7.00
CA THR A 48 -11.91 -3.36 8.29
C THR A 48 -12.17 -4.54 9.22
N ALA A 49 -12.72 -5.63 8.70
CA ALA A 49 -13.04 -6.81 9.48
C ALA A 49 -11.78 -7.55 9.97
N MET A 50 -10.71 -7.59 9.18
CA MET A 50 -9.41 -8.11 9.63
C MET A 50 -8.83 -7.25 10.76
N GLY A 51 -8.81 -5.92 10.59
CA GLY A 51 -8.27 -4.99 11.58
C GLY A 51 -9.01 -5.01 12.91
N ASN A 52 -10.34 -4.97 12.85
CA ASN A 52 -11.18 -5.01 14.05
C ASN A 52 -11.38 -6.43 14.60
N GLY A 53 -10.84 -7.46 13.94
CA GLY A 53 -10.85 -8.86 14.38
C GLY A 53 -12.17 -9.60 14.21
N SER A 54 -13.18 -8.99 13.56
CA SER A 54 -14.44 -9.68 13.24
C SER A 54 -14.30 -10.71 12.12
N LEU A 55 -13.23 -10.61 11.31
CA LEU A 55 -12.82 -11.64 10.35
C LEU A 55 -11.50 -12.29 10.82
N PRO A 56 -11.56 -13.34 11.66
CA PRO A 56 -10.38 -14.12 11.99
C PRO A 56 -9.88 -14.88 10.75
N LEU A 57 -8.56 -14.88 10.54
CA LEU A 57 -7.92 -15.66 9.50
C LEU A 57 -7.31 -16.93 10.07
N ASP A 58 -7.24 -17.98 9.25
CA ASP A 58 -6.60 -19.24 9.60
C ASP A 58 -5.10 -19.06 9.86
N ALA A 59 -4.56 -19.70 10.90
CA ALA A 59 -3.14 -19.64 11.25
C ALA A 59 -2.20 -20.11 10.12
N ASN A 60 -2.70 -20.91 9.18
CA ASN A 60 -1.94 -21.41 8.04
C ASN A 60 -1.74 -20.36 6.94
N VAL A 61 -2.54 -19.29 6.91
CA VAL A 61 -2.45 -18.21 5.92
C VAL A 61 -1.82 -16.93 6.49
N VAL A 62 -1.56 -16.88 7.79
CA VAL A 62 -0.99 -15.72 8.48
C VAL A 62 0.41 -16.03 9.01
N ASP A 63 1.32 -15.05 8.90
CA ASP A 63 2.65 -15.16 9.49
C ASP A 63 2.54 -15.51 10.99
N PRO A 64 3.26 -16.54 11.49
CA PRO A 64 3.18 -16.96 12.89
C PRO A 64 3.48 -15.85 13.90
N SER A 65 4.34 -14.89 13.56
CA SER A 65 4.65 -13.76 14.44
C SER A 65 3.42 -12.90 14.73
N LEU A 66 2.45 -12.87 13.82
CA LEU A 66 1.20 -12.13 13.95
C LEU A 66 0.11 -12.91 14.70
N LEU A 67 0.35 -14.15 15.12
CA LEU A 67 -0.65 -14.95 15.86
C LEU A 67 -0.51 -14.85 17.38
N THR A 68 0.58 -14.25 17.87
CA THR A 68 0.79 -14.07 19.30
C THR A 68 -0.08 -12.90 19.80
N SER A 69 -0.68 -13.03 20.99
CA SER A 69 -1.75 -12.14 21.47
C SER A 69 -1.35 -10.66 21.66
N ASN A 70 -0.06 -10.32 21.55
CA ASN A 70 0.47 -8.95 21.58
C ASN A 70 0.98 -8.46 20.20
N SER A 71 0.97 -9.31 19.17
CA SER A 71 1.44 -9.01 17.81
C SER A 71 0.40 -9.27 16.73
N ALA A 72 -0.82 -9.70 17.11
CA ALA A 72 -1.98 -9.71 16.22
C ALA A 72 -2.10 -8.34 15.55
N ALA A 73 -1.94 -8.31 14.23
CA ALA A 73 -2.08 -7.11 13.44
C ALA A 73 -3.54 -6.66 13.48
N ARG A 74 -3.83 -5.82 14.47
CA ARG A 74 -5.13 -5.23 14.73
C ARG A 74 -5.00 -3.73 14.53
N TRP A 75 -6.06 -3.12 14.03
CA TRP A 75 -6.15 -1.69 13.81
C TRP A 75 -7.60 -1.23 13.84
N GLU A 76 -7.78 0.06 14.08
CA GLU A 76 -9.03 0.75 13.86
C GLU A 76 -9.04 1.36 12.45
N THR A 77 -10.12 1.14 11.70
CA THR A 77 -10.27 1.71 10.37
C THR A 77 -11.18 2.93 10.39
N VAL A 78 -10.71 4.03 9.82
CA VAL A 78 -11.56 5.13 9.35
C VAL A 78 -11.65 5.01 7.83
N HIS A 79 -12.79 4.54 7.31
CA HIS A 79 -13.04 4.46 5.87
C HIS A 79 -13.74 5.72 5.38
N THR A 80 -13.28 6.29 4.27
CA THR A 80 -13.92 7.43 3.62
C THR A 80 -13.68 7.44 2.10
N GLU A 81 -14.61 8.05 1.37
CA GLU A 81 -14.43 8.49 -0.02
C GLU A 81 -14.38 10.04 -0.12
N ASP A 82 -14.51 10.74 1.01
CA ASP A 82 -14.53 12.20 1.06
C ASP A 82 -13.11 12.77 0.98
N LYS A 83 -12.74 13.18 -0.23
CA LYS A 83 -11.45 13.83 -0.51
C LYS A 83 -11.25 15.15 0.22
N THR A 84 -12.31 15.83 0.68
CA THR A 84 -12.18 17.14 1.36
C THR A 84 -11.53 17.00 2.73
N LEU A 85 -11.58 15.81 3.34
CA LEU A 85 -10.90 15.52 4.60
C LEU A 85 -9.37 15.66 4.46
N PHE A 86 -8.82 15.36 3.28
CA PHE A 86 -7.39 15.56 3.01
C PHE A 86 -6.99 17.03 2.96
N GLU A 87 -7.92 17.96 2.72
CA GLU A 87 -7.63 19.40 2.67
C GLU A 87 -7.47 20.01 4.07
N GLN A 88 -7.96 19.31 5.10
CA GLN A 88 -7.86 19.75 6.48
C GLN A 88 -6.43 19.57 6.99
N SER A 89 -5.78 20.70 7.31
CA SER A 89 -4.40 20.70 7.82
C SER A 89 -4.29 19.86 9.09
N GLY A 90 -3.32 18.94 9.12
CA GLY A 90 -3.04 18.08 10.27
C GLY A 90 -4.04 16.93 10.49
N TRP A 91 -5.11 16.81 9.68
CA TRP A 91 -6.09 15.74 9.84
C TRP A 91 -5.47 14.35 9.67
N LEU A 92 -4.46 14.22 8.79
CA LEU A 92 -3.74 12.96 8.58
C LEU A 92 -2.85 12.55 9.77
N ASN A 93 -2.51 13.46 10.68
CA ASN A 93 -1.60 13.19 11.80
C ASN A 93 -2.17 12.20 12.83
N GLN A 94 -3.46 11.89 12.74
CA GLN A 94 -4.13 10.92 13.62
C GLN A 94 -4.01 9.47 13.15
N PHE A 95 -3.39 9.23 11.98
CA PHE A 95 -3.33 7.92 11.35
C PHE A 95 -1.88 7.40 11.31
N ASP A 96 -1.70 6.17 11.77
CA ASP A 96 -0.43 5.45 11.69
C ASP A 96 -0.15 4.95 10.26
N LEU A 97 -1.21 4.79 9.46
CA LEU A 97 -1.15 4.31 8.08
C LEU A 97 -2.26 4.95 7.24
N VAL A 98 -1.90 5.39 6.03
CA VAL A 98 -2.85 5.77 4.98
C VAL A 98 -2.86 4.68 3.90
N ALA A 99 -4.02 4.07 3.69
CA ALA A 99 -4.26 3.04 2.69
C ALA A 99 -5.10 3.60 1.54
N PHE A 100 -4.54 3.56 0.33
CA PHE A 100 -5.28 3.82 -0.90
C PHE A 100 -5.70 2.49 -1.49
N VAL A 101 -6.99 2.23 -1.49
CA VAL A 101 -7.58 0.95 -1.87
C VAL A 101 -8.52 1.20 -3.04
N HIS A 102 -8.16 0.70 -4.22
CA HIS A 102 -8.95 0.91 -5.45
C HIS A 102 -9.22 2.40 -5.78
N THR A 103 -8.25 3.29 -5.60
CA THR A 103 -8.38 4.70 -6.00
C THR A 103 -8.10 4.85 -7.50
N THR A 104 -8.82 5.66 -8.28
CA THR A 104 -8.60 5.70 -9.74
C THR A 104 -8.80 7.10 -10.32
N ASP A 105 -7.84 7.58 -11.08
CA ASP A 105 -7.91 8.83 -11.85
C ASP A 105 -8.39 8.57 -13.29
N ALA A 106 -8.92 9.60 -13.95
CA ALA A 106 -9.22 9.54 -15.37
C ALA A 106 -7.92 9.69 -16.19
N ASN A 107 -7.80 8.95 -17.31
CA ASN A 107 -6.63 8.94 -18.18
C ASN A 107 -7.06 9.25 -19.65
N PRO A 108 -6.59 10.32 -20.33
CA PRO A 108 -5.40 11.16 -20.11
C PRO A 108 -5.47 12.06 -18.86
N PRO A 109 -4.33 12.33 -18.20
CA PRO A 109 -4.21 12.77 -16.80
C PRO A 109 -4.71 14.21 -16.49
N GLU A 110 -5.50 14.83 -17.36
CA GLU A 110 -5.89 16.24 -17.27
C GLU A 110 -7.33 16.47 -16.77
N THR A 111 -8.13 15.43 -16.53
CA THR A 111 -9.58 15.59 -16.28
C THR A 111 -10.02 15.43 -14.83
N GLY A 112 -9.09 15.17 -13.90
CA GLY A 112 -9.37 15.18 -12.46
C GLY A 112 -8.64 14.07 -11.71
N SER A 113 -8.21 14.40 -10.50
CA SER A 113 -7.57 13.44 -9.59
C SER A 113 -8.49 13.11 -8.42
N VAL A 114 -8.31 11.92 -7.84
CA VAL A 114 -9.03 11.47 -6.63
C VAL A 114 -8.85 12.43 -5.46
N LEU A 115 -7.72 13.14 -5.39
CA LEU A 115 -7.50 14.25 -4.45
C LEU A 115 -7.39 15.59 -5.16
N THR A 116 -7.74 16.65 -4.44
CA THR A 116 -7.44 18.02 -4.87
C THR A 116 -5.95 18.32 -4.66
N PRO A 117 -5.40 19.39 -5.28
CA PRO A 117 -4.01 19.80 -5.04
C PRO A 117 -3.70 20.07 -3.56
N ALA A 118 -4.65 20.61 -2.79
CA ALA A 118 -4.49 20.82 -1.35
C ALA A 118 -4.42 19.49 -0.60
N GLY A 119 -5.31 18.54 -0.91
CA GLY A 119 -5.27 17.20 -0.34
C GLY A 119 -3.98 16.44 -0.67
N ALA A 120 -3.53 16.51 -1.92
CA ALA A 120 -2.27 15.92 -2.37
C ALA A 120 -1.06 16.49 -1.61
N LYS A 121 -1.02 17.81 -1.40
CA LYS A 121 0.03 18.47 -0.61
C LYS A 121 0.06 17.99 0.84
N ASN A 122 -1.09 17.83 1.48
CA ASN A 122 -1.17 17.35 2.86
C ASN A 122 -0.77 15.87 2.96
N LEU A 123 -1.16 15.03 2.00
CA LEU A 123 -0.71 13.64 1.91
C LEU A 123 0.80 13.54 1.76
N CYS A 124 1.41 14.39 0.93
CA CYS A 124 2.86 14.44 0.78
C CYS A 124 3.58 14.94 2.02
N THR A 125 2.95 15.84 2.77
CA THR A 125 3.45 16.26 4.08
C THR A 125 3.42 15.10 5.06
N TYR A 126 2.35 14.30 5.08
CA TYR A 126 2.26 13.08 5.89
C TYR A 126 3.40 12.10 5.57
N PHE A 127 3.68 11.84 4.29
CA PHE A 127 4.80 10.98 3.90
C PHE A 127 6.17 11.56 4.29
N SER A 128 6.35 12.88 4.18
CA SER A 128 7.61 13.53 4.58
C SER A 128 7.94 13.38 6.07
N GLN A 129 6.91 13.10 6.89
CA GLN A 129 7.02 12.89 8.33
C GLN A 129 7.17 11.40 8.70
N GLY A 130 7.30 10.51 7.71
CA GLY A 130 7.48 9.07 7.93
C GLY A 130 6.19 8.28 8.00
N GLY A 131 5.05 8.88 7.62
CA GLY A 131 3.76 8.22 7.61
C GLY A 131 3.73 6.95 6.73
N GLY A 132 3.12 5.89 7.24
CA GLY A 132 3.03 4.59 6.56
C GLY A 132 2.04 4.60 5.41
N PHE A 133 2.35 3.88 4.32
CA PHE A 133 1.48 3.81 3.15
C PHE A 133 1.17 2.37 2.72
N VAL A 134 -0.09 2.14 2.34
CA VAL A 134 -0.48 0.94 1.60
C VAL A 134 -1.21 1.34 0.32
N GLY A 135 -0.81 0.76 -0.81
CA GLY A 135 -1.55 0.84 -2.07
C GLY A 135 -2.08 -0.53 -2.50
N ILE A 136 -3.35 -0.60 -2.90
CA ILE A 136 -3.94 -1.82 -3.44
C ILE A 136 -4.57 -1.57 -4.80
N HIS A 137 -4.25 -2.47 -5.73
CA HIS A 137 -4.79 -2.55 -7.07
C HIS A 137 -4.66 -1.23 -7.83
N SER A 138 -5.79 -0.61 -8.18
CA SER A 138 -5.81 0.62 -8.95
C SER A 138 -5.27 1.84 -8.21
N ALA A 139 -4.83 1.73 -6.94
CA ALA A 139 -4.05 2.78 -6.29
C ALA A 139 -2.88 3.29 -7.15
N SER A 140 -2.27 2.41 -7.96
CA SER A 140 -1.25 2.79 -8.94
C SER A 140 -1.77 3.50 -10.20
N ALA A 141 -3.07 3.44 -10.42
CA ALA A 141 -3.82 4.14 -11.46
C ALA A 141 -4.47 5.45 -10.97
N SER A 142 -3.88 6.11 -9.99
CA SER A 142 -4.35 7.40 -9.46
C SER A 142 -3.19 8.33 -9.12
N MET A 143 -3.50 9.60 -8.90
CA MET A 143 -2.55 10.64 -8.47
C MET A 143 -1.36 10.84 -9.43
N TYR A 144 -1.53 10.55 -10.73
CA TYR A 144 -0.46 10.54 -11.73
C TYR A 144 0.34 11.86 -11.82
N SER A 145 -0.30 12.98 -11.47
CA SER A 145 0.32 14.32 -11.46
C SER A 145 1.29 14.56 -10.29
N TYR A 146 1.32 13.68 -9.28
CA TYR A 146 2.00 13.95 -8.02
C TYR A 146 3.20 13.03 -7.80
N GLY A 147 4.40 13.53 -8.11
CA GLY A 147 5.64 12.76 -8.00
C GLY A 147 5.91 12.13 -6.65
N CYS A 148 5.58 12.85 -5.58
CA CYS A 148 5.64 12.37 -4.20
C CYS A 148 4.86 11.06 -4.00
N TYR A 149 3.62 11.02 -4.47
CA TYR A 149 2.78 9.83 -4.33
C TYR A 149 3.37 8.67 -5.13
N GLY A 150 3.73 8.91 -6.39
CA GLY A 150 4.34 7.90 -7.26
C GLY A 150 5.65 7.35 -6.70
N ARG A 151 6.47 8.20 -6.09
CA ARG A 151 7.68 7.75 -5.39
C ARG A 151 7.31 6.84 -4.24
N VAL A 152 6.42 7.22 -3.32
CA VAL A 152 6.01 6.34 -2.20
C VAL A 152 5.44 5.02 -2.70
N LEU A 153 4.52 5.08 -3.65
CA LEU A 153 3.88 3.93 -4.29
C LEU A 153 4.90 2.98 -4.95
N GLY A 154 5.92 3.52 -5.63
CA GLY A 154 6.97 2.78 -6.31
C GLY A 154 6.88 2.86 -7.84
N ALA A 155 5.70 2.64 -8.41
CA ALA A 155 5.49 2.78 -9.85
C ALA A 155 4.00 3.00 -10.16
N TYR A 156 3.73 3.79 -11.20
CA TYR A 156 2.37 4.03 -11.70
C TYR A 156 1.95 2.96 -12.70
N PHE A 157 0.65 2.69 -12.75
CA PHE A 157 0.01 1.80 -13.71
C PHE A 157 0.21 2.28 -15.15
N ASP A 158 0.55 1.36 -16.05
CA ASP A 158 0.60 1.60 -17.51
C ASP A 158 -0.62 0.95 -18.21
N TYR A 159 -0.68 -0.39 -18.18
CA TYR A 159 -1.77 -1.17 -18.78
C TYR A 159 -1.84 -2.58 -18.16
N HIS A 160 -2.85 -3.35 -18.55
CA HIS A 160 -2.89 -4.79 -18.37
C HIS A 160 -3.47 -5.44 -19.63
N PRO A 161 -3.12 -6.70 -19.98
CA PRO A 161 -3.85 -7.45 -21.00
C PRO A 161 -5.27 -7.78 -20.52
N GLU A 162 -6.07 -8.45 -21.35
CA GLU A 162 -7.40 -8.92 -20.90
C GLU A 162 -7.27 -9.72 -19.60
N ILE A 163 -8.18 -9.42 -18.66
CA ILE A 163 -8.27 -10.10 -17.38
C ILE A 163 -8.37 -11.61 -17.58
N GLN A 164 -7.53 -12.36 -16.89
CA GLN A 164 -7.36 -13.78 -17.15
C GLN A 164 -6.86 -14.54 -15.91
N ASN A 165 -6.85 -15.86 -16.02
CA ASN A 165 -6.29 -16.72 -14.98
C ASN A 165 -4.76 -16.78 -15.10
N PHE A 166 -4.05 -16.54 -14.00
CA PHE A 166 -2.62 -16.81 -13.89
C PHE A 166 -2.22 -17.22 -12.49
N THR A 167 -1.10 -17.93 -12.39
CA THR A 167 -0.54 -18.37 -11.11
C THR A 167 0.49 -17.36 -10.64
N ILE A 168 0.47 -17.05 -9.35
CA ILE A 168 1.49 -16.25 -8.67
C ILE A 168 2.28 -17.08 -7.65
N SER A 169 3.46 -16.57 -7.31
CA SER A 169 4.24 -17.06 -6.17
C SER A 169 4.99 -15.92 -5.49
N ALA A 170 5.41 -16.18 -4.26
CA ALA A 170 6.39 -15.33 -3.60
C ALA A 170 7.74 -15.36 -4.36
N VAL A 171 8.36 -14.20 -4.52
CA VAL A 171 9.78 -14.05 -4.88
C VAL A 171 10.64 -14.21 -3.63
N ASP A 172 10.17 -13.64 -2.52
CA ASP A 172 10.73 -13.78 -1.18
C ASP A 172 9.63 -14.18 -0.20
N SER A 173 9.93 -15.14 0.68
CA SER A 173 9.02 -15.64 1.73
C SER A 173 9.40 -15.18 3.15
N SER A 174 10.38 -14.29 3.28
CA SER A 174 10.78 -13.73 4.58
C SER A 174 9.84 -12.62 5.08
N HIS A 175 9.10 -11.98 4.17
CA HIS A 175 8.21 -10.87 4.50
C HIS A 175 6.86 -11.37 5.03
N LEU A 176 6.26 -10.62 5.97
CA LEU A 176 5.01 -11.01 6.65
C LEU A 176 3.84 -11.26 5.68
N SER A 177 3.80 -10.55 4.54
CA SER A 177 2.78 -10.74 3.52
C SER A 177 3.01 -11.99 2.64
N THR A 178 4.19 -12.58 2.63
CA THR A 178 4.52 -13.69 1.72
C THR A 178 4.99 -14.96 2.41
N SER A 179 5.23 -14.94 3.72
CA SER A 179 5.70 -16.10 4.49
C SER A 179 4.74 -17.28 4.51
N ARG A 180 3.45 -17.03 4.30
CA ARG A 180 2.41 -18.05 4.14
C ARG A 180 1.78 -18.09 2.75
N LEU A 181 2.30 -17.33 1.79
CA LEU A 181 1.76 -17.35 0.44
C LEU A 181 2.08 -18.72 -0.20
N PRO A 182 1.08 -19.45 -0.74
CA PRO A 182 1.33 -20.72 -1.41
C PRO A 182 2.30 -20.57 -2.57
N LYS A 183 3.10 -21.61 -2.83
CA LYS A 183 4.05 -21.65 -3.96
C LYS A 183 3.34 -21.46 -5.32
N ASN A 184 2.09 -21.90 -5.42
CA ASN A 184 1.24 -21.70 -6.59
C ASN A 184 -0.13 -21.24 -6.10
N LEU A 185 -0.46 -19.97 -6.33
CA LEU A 185 -1.80 -19.45 -6.10
C LEU A 185 -2.39 -19.03 -7.44
N LEU A 186 -3.44 -19.71 -7.88
CA LEU A 186 -4.18 -19.36 -9.09
C LEU A 186 -5.15 -18.22 -8.77
N LEU A 187 -5.10 -17.15 -9.56
CA LEU A 187 -5.98 -15.99 -9.45
C LEU A 187 -6.62 -15.68 -10.81
N TYR A 188 -7.84 -15.14 -10.79
CA TYR A 188 -8.45 -14.45 -11.94
C TYR A 188 -8.29 -12.96 -11.72
N GLU A 189 -7.30 -12.36 -12.38
CA GLU A 189 -6.82 -11.00 -12.07
C GLU A 189 -6.33 -10.26 -13.31
N GLU A 190 -6.13 -8.96 -13.14
CA GLU A 190 -5.47 -8.11 -14.13
C GLU A 190 -3.95 -8.16 -13.87
N LEU A 191 -3.18 -8.67 -14.82
CA LEU A 191 -1.71 -8.61 -14.73
C LEU A 191 -1.24 -7.20 -15.10
N TYR A 192 -1.02 -6.37 -14.08
CA TYR A 192 -0.60 -4.98 -14.28
C TYR A 192 0.83 -4.89 -14.80
N HIS A 193 1.01 -4.05 -15.81
CA HIS A 193 2.27 -3.48 -16.24
C HIS A 193 2.40 -2.05 -15.72
N PHE A 194 3.64 -1.62 -15.50
CA PHE A 194 3.95 -0.34 -14.89
C PHE A 194 4.74 0.57 -15.81
N ARG A 195 4.56 1.88 -15.60
CA ARG A 195 5.24 2.94 -16.36
C ARG A 195 6.75 2.97 -16.12
N SER A 196 7.21 2.35 -15.04
CA SER A 196 8.61 2.32 -14.62
C SER A 196 8.91 1.08 -13.78
N ASP A 197 10.17 0.64 -13.77
CA ASP A 197 10.65 -0.37 -12.84
C ASP A 197 10.67 0.20 -11.41
N PRO A 198 9.86 -0.34 -10.46
CA PRO A 198 9.83 0.15 -9.09
C PRO A 198 11.17 -0.05 -8.35
N ARG A 199 12.08 -0.88 -8.88
CA ARG A 199 13.44 -1.10 -8.33
C ARG A 199 14.42 0.01 -8.71
N ALA A 200 14.11 0.81 -9.72
CA ALA A 200 15.02 1.85 -10.21
C ALA A 200 14.96 3.15 -9.39
N LEU A 201 14.07 3.23 -8.39
CA LEU A 201 14.00 4.36 -7.46
C LEU A 201 15.21 4.38 -6.50
N PRO A 202 15.62 5.56 -5.98
CA PRO A 202 16.75 5.67 -5.06
C PRO A 202 16.61 4.87 -3.76
N SER A 203 15.37 4.73 -3.26
CA SER A 203 14.97 3.67 -2.34
C SER A 203 14.28 2.59 -3.19
N PRO A 204 14.99 1.51 -3.57
CA PRO A 204 14.47 0.48 -4.47
C PRO A 204 13.32 -0.29 -3.85
N ALA A 205 12.36 -0.71 -4.69
CA ALA A 205 11.38 -1.70 -4.29
C ALA A 205 11.99 -3.10 -4.12
N HIS A 206 11.56 -3.76 -3.05
CA HIS A 206 11.78 -5.18 -2.83
C HIS A 206 10.55 -5.94 -3.35
N VAL A 207 10.70 -6.58 -4.50
CA VAL A 207 9.60 -7.32 -5.13
C VAL A 207 9.31 -8.60 -4.34
N LEU A 208 8.04 -8.75 -3.97
CA LEU A 208 7.54 -9.81 -3.10
C LEU A 208 6.81 -10.90 -3.87
N VAL A 209 6.08 -10.55 -4.93
CA VAL A 209 5.20 -11.47 -5.67
C VAL A 209 5.41 -11.27 -7.17
N THR A 210 5.41 -12.39 -7.91
CA THR A 210 5.47 -12.45 -9.38
C THR A 210 4.49 -13.47 -9.92
N ASN A 211 4.12 -13.36 -11.20
CA ASN A 211 3.47 -14.46 -11.90
C ASN A 211 4.49 -15.58 -12.21
N THR A 212 4.01 -16.82 -12.20
CA THR A 212 4.79 -18.03 -12.52
C THR A 212 4.25 -18.80 -13.71
N SER A 213 3.00 -18.53 -14.11
CA SER A 213 2.45 -19.00 -15.38
C SER A 213 2.55 -17.91 -16.46
N ALA A 214 2.62 -18.35 -17.71
CA ALA A 214 2.47 -17.45 -18.84
C ALA A 214 1.09 -16.78 -18.85
N VAL A 215 1.02 -15.57 -19.39
CA VAL A 215 -0.22 -14.84 -19.69
C VAL A 215 -0.30 -14.55 -21.18
N GLN A 216 -1.51 -14.46 -21.70
CA GLN A 216 -1.76 -13.96 -23.04
C GLN A 216 -1.70 -12.43 -22.99
N ASP A 217 -0.60 -11.87 -23.47
CA ASP A 217 -0.37 -10.43 -23.52
C ASP A 217 -0.03 -10.00 -24.96
N PRO A 218 -0.85 -9.17 -25.62
CA PRO A 218 -0.53 -8.61 -26.93
C PRO A 218 0.64 -7.61 -26.89
N GLY A 219 1.11 -7.22 -25.70
CA GLY A 219 2.27 -6.35 -25.49
C GLY A 219 1.99 -4.85 -25.70
N VAL A 220 0.72 -4.50 -25.92
CA VAL A 220 0.25 -3.13 -26.17
C VAL A 220 -1.12 -2.92 -25.52
N ASN A 221 -1.42 -1.70 -25.09
CA ASN A 221 -2.73 -1.33 -24.58
C ASN A 221 -3.76 -1.11 -25.72
N LEU A 222 -5.03 -0.84 -25.36
CA LEU A 222 -6.13 -0.58 -26.33
C LEU A 222 -5.89 0.62 -27.26
N ARG A 223 -4.91 1.48 -26.96
CA ARG A 223 -4.48 2.60 -27.80
C ARG A 223 -3.24 2.26 -28.64
N ASN A 224 -2.81 1.00 -28.63
CA ASN A 224 -1.63 0.46 -29.32
C ASN A 224 -0.29 1.03 -28.79
N PHE A 225 -0.21 1.30 -27.48
CA PHE A 225 1.01 1.79 -26.83
C PHE A 225 1.40 0.91 -25.64
N ARG A 226 2.71 0.75 -25.41
CA ARG A 226 3.31 0.37 -24.12
C ARG A 226 4.36 1.42 -23.82
N LEU A 227 4.19 2.12 -22.71
CA LEU A 227 4.92 3.34 -22.41
C LEU A 227 6.01 3.07 -21.38
N GLY A 228 5.81 2.09 -20.50
CA GLY A 228 6.79 1.68 -19.50
C GLY A 228 7.37 0.29 -19.69
N GLY A 229 8.30 -0.04 -18.80
CA GLY A 229 8.82 -1.38 -18.62
C GLY A 229 8.85 -1.75 -17.14
N ASP A 230 8.52 -2.99 -16.85
CA ASP A 230 8.44 -3.54 -15.48
C ASP A 230 9.82 -3.84 -14.86
N GLY A 231 10.89 -3.46 -15.56
CA GLY A 231 12.25 -3.88 -15.29
C GLY A 231 12.56 -5.30 -15.78
N PRO A 232 13.73 -5.85 -15.40
CA PRO A 232 14.01 -7.26 -15.61
C PRO A 232 13.09 -8.15 -14.76
N ALA A 233 12.95 -9.41 -15.17
CA ALA A 233 12.28 -10.43 -14.36
C ALA A 233 12.90 -10.51 -12.94
N PRO A 234 12.12 -10.88 -11.91
CA PRO A 234 10.71 -11.29 -11.94
C PRO A 234 9.72 -10.15 -12.24
N HIS A 235 8.52 -10.43 -12.72
CA HIS A 235 7.50 -9.38 -12.95
C HIS A 235 6.95 -8.87 -11.60
N PRO A 236 6.95 -7.57 -11.32
CA PRO A 236 6.48 -7.06 -10.03
C PRO A 236 4.94 -7.08 -9.94
N LEU A 237 4.39 -7.85 -9.01
CA LEU A 237 2.95 -7.82 -8.68
C LEU A 237 2.67 -7.32 -7.25
N ALA A 238 3.65 -7.42 -6.37
CA ALA A 238 3.61 -6.78 -5.06
C ALA A 238 5.04 -6.45 -4.62
N TRP A 239 5.20 -5.41 -3.83
CA TRP A 239 6.50 -5.00 -3.30
C TRP A 239 6.36 -4.20 -2.02
N TYR A 240 7.48 -4.07 -1.31
CA TYR A 240 7.61 -3.08 -0.25
C TYR A 240 8.78 -2.12 -0.55
N ARG A 241 8.74 -0.96 0.09
CA ARG A 241 9.85 0.00 0.15
C ARG A 241 9.97 0.55 1.56
N GLU A 242 11.19 0.85 1.99
CA GLU A 242 11.46 1.49 3.28
C GLU A 242 12.62 2.49 3.22
N GLY A 243 12.75 3.30 4.27
CA GLY A 243 13.78 4.33 4.36
C GLY A 243 13.35 5.62 3.68
N ASN A 244 14.24 6.23 2.89
CA ASN A 244 13.98 7.51 2.24
C ASN A 244 13.07 7.36 1.00
N LEU A 245 11.77 7.16 1.23
CA LEU A 245 10.79 6.88 0.18
C LEU A 245 10.63 8.02 -0.83
N LEU A 246 10.94 9.25 -0.40
CA LEU A 246 10.72 10.47 -1.17
C LEU A 246 11.96 11.00 -1.90
N ALA A 247 13.11 10.32 -1.76
CA ALA A 247 14.35 10.67 -2.43
C ALA A 247 14.13 10.96 -3.92
N SER A 248 14.61 12.10 -4.38
CA SER A 248 14.52 12.48 -5.79
C SER A 248 15.34 11.51 -6.63
N VAL A 249 14.77 11.13 -7.76
CA VAL A 249 15.45 10.39 -8.80
C VAL A 249 16.38 11.37 -9.52
N ASP A 250 17.70 11.16 -9.47
CA ASP A 250 18.65 12.03 -10.16
C ASP A 250 18.36 12.04 -11.66
N GLY A 251 18.49 13.22 -12.30
CA GLY A 251 18.20 13.43 -13.72
C GLY A 251 19.06 12.64 -14.71
N ASN A 252 19.98 11.80 -14.22
CA ASN A 252 20.88 10.95 -15.01
C ASN A 252 20.58 9.45 -14.89
N THR A 253 19.49 9.07 -14.20
CA THR A 253 19.05 7.67 -14.06
C THR A 253 18.27 7.21 -15.30
N ALA A 254 18.20 5.90 -15.54
CA ALA A 254 17.41 5.32 -16.62
C ALA A 254 15.92 5.73 -16.58
N LEU A 255 15.40 6.07 -15.39
CA LEU A 255 14.05 6.59 -15.18
C LEU A 255 13.84 8.02 -15.74
N ALA A 256 14.91 8.81 -15.86
CA ALA A 256 14.86 10.16 -16.42
C ALA A 256 14.93 10.17 -17.96
N GLN A 257 15.33 9.07 -18.58
CA GLN A 257 15.64 9.00 -20.02
C GLN A 257 14.57 8.30 -20.87
N THR A 258 13.54 7.68 -20.27
CA THR A 258 12.53 6.89 -21.01
C THR A 258 11.42 7.73 -21.64
N GLY A 259 11.38 9.06 -21.45
CA GLY A 259 10.55 9.99 -22.25
C GLY A 259 9.05 9.68 -22.29
N SER A 260 8.55 8.91 -21.33
CA SER A 260 7.27 8.23 -21.44
C SER A 260 6.73 7.95 -20.03
N LEU A 261 5.88 8.85 -19.51
CA LEU A 261 5.00 8.66 -18.35
C LEU A 261 5.64 8.32 -16.98
N ALA A 262 6.96 8.22 -16.90
CA ALA A 262 7.75 8.44 -15.68
C ALA A 262 7.68 9.91 -15.21
N ASP A 263 7.00 10.77 -15.97
CA ASP A 263 7.12 12.23 -16.02
C ASP A 263 6.94 12.97 -14.70
N ASN A 264 6.22 12.39 -13.72
CA ASN A 264 6.09 13.01 -12.42
C ASN A 264 6.96 12.38 -11.33
N LEU A 265 7.57 11.20 -11.52
CA LEU A 265 8.51 10.66 -10.51
C LEU A 265 9.70 11.59 -10.28
N ASN A 266 10.07 12.42 -11.26
CA ASN A 266 11.09 13.47 -11.11
C ASN A 266 10.50 14.82 -10.69
N SER A 267 9.17 14.98 -10.75
CA SER A 267 8.52 16.23 -10.42
C SER A 267 8.77 16.62 -8.97
N THR A 268 9.27 17.84 -8.78
CA THR A 268 9.41 18.50 -7.48
C THR A 268 8.12 19.21 -7.07
N THR A 269 7.05 19.17 -7.88
CA THR A 269 5.79 19.82 -7.52
C THR A 269 5.26 19.23 -6.22
N GLY A 270 5.23 20.04 -5.16
CA GLY A 270 4.86 19.63 -3.80
C GLY A 270 6.03 19.26 -2.87
N PHE A 271 7.27 19.24 -3.37
CA PHE A 271 8.49 18.97 -2.60
C PHE A 271 9.31 20.20 -2.20
N GLU A 272 9.09 21.33 -2.88
CA GLU A 272 9.95 22.52 -2.78
C GLU A 272 9.96 23.21 -1.40
N THR A 273 9.33 22.62 -0.38
CA THR A 273 9.17 23.22 0.96
C THR A 273 9.34 22.27 2.14
N PHE A 274 9.89 21.06 1.97
CA PHE A 274 10.35 20.31 3.15
C PHE A 274 11.69 20.91 3.58
N GLY A 275 11.67 21.91 4.47
CA GLY A 275 12.87 22.55 5.03
C GLY A 275 13.79 21.61 5.85
N LYS A 276 13.52 20.29 5.81
CA LYS A 276 14.26 19.19 6.44
C LYS A 276 14.21 17.96 5.54
N GLN A 277 15.22 17.09 5.66
CA GLN A 277 15.22 15.78 5.02
C GLN A 277 13.98 14.98 5.47
N PRO A 278 13.26 14.32 4.53
CA PRO A 278 12.14 13.45 4.88
C PRO A 278 12.53 12.38 5.89
N ALA A 279 11.63 12.07 6.82
CA ALA A 279 11.81 10.95 7.74
C ALA A 279 11.71 9.62 6.99
N ALA A 280 12.35 8.58 7.54
CA ALA A 280 12.19 7.23 7.02
C ALA A 280 10.74 6.76 7.18
N GLY A 281 10.20 6.10 6.16
CA GLY A 281 8.85 5.53 6.19
C GLY A 281 8.82 4.12 5.59
N ARG A 282 7.66 3.46 5.68
CA ARG A 282 7.39 2.18 5.03
C ARG A 282 6.20 2.29 4.09
N SER A 283 6.32 1.62 2.94
CA SER A 283 5.22 1.47 1.99
C SER A 283 5.13 0.04 1.50
N TRP A 284 3.90 -0.43 1.30
CA TRP A 284 3.61 -1.73 0.73
C TRP A 284 2.56 -1.61 -0.38
N TYR A 285 2.76 -2.31 -1.47
CA TYR A 285 1.84 -2.30 -2.61
C TYR A 285 1.56 -3.71 -3.12
N SER A 286 0.32 -3.93 -3.55
CA SER A 286 -0.13 -5.12 -4.30
C SER A 286 -0.99 -4.69 -5.47
N SER A 287 -0.67 -5.15 -6.69
CA SER A 287 -1.50 -4.91 -7.88
C SER A 287 -2.75 -5.79 -7.95
N MET A 288 -2.79 -6.87 -7.18
CA MET A 288 -3.92 -7.80 -7.13
C MET A 288 -5.06 -7.23 -6.28
N GLY A 289 -6.28 -7.71 -6.51
CA GLY A 289 -7.47 -7.35 -5.76
C GLY A 289 -8.65 -6.92 -6.64
N HIS A 290 -8.52 -7.00 -7.97
CA HIS A 290 -9.53 -6.58 -8.93
C HIS A 290 -10.90 -7.18 -8.62
N ALA A 291 -10.96 -8.50 -8.48
CA ALA A 291 -12.22 -9.24 -8.40
C ALA A 291 -12.67 -9.44 -6.95
N ASN A 292 -13.99 -9.42 -6.72
CA ASN A 292 -14.60 -9.84 -5.45
C ASN A 292 -14.13 -11.24 -5.01
N ALA A 293 -13.95 -12.15 -5.98
CA ALA A 293 -13.47 -13.50 -5.72
C ALA A 293 -12.05 -13.54 -5.14
N THR A 294 -11.17 -12.60 -5.51
CA THR A 294 -9.81 -12.50 -4.97
C THR A 294 -9.85 -12.25 -3.47
N TRP A 295 -10.72 -11.35 -3.02
CA TRP A 295 -10.97 -11.07 -1.60
C TRP A 295 -11.63 -12.23 -0.84
N ALA A 296 -12.15 -13.26 -1.52
CA ALA A 296 -12.64 -14.48 -0.90
C ALA A 296 -11.53 -15.49 -0.56
N ILE A 297 -10.35 -15.35 -1.18
CA ILE A 297 -9.24 -16.30 -1.06
C ILE A 297 -8.51 -16.10 0.28
N PRO A 298 -8.45 -17.11 1.17
CA PRO A 298 -7.80 -16.98 2.47
C PRO A 298 -6.31 -16.59 2.37
N ALA A 299 -5.58 -17.17 1.43
CA ALA A 299 -4.18 -16.83 1.20
C ALA A 299 -3.97 -15.36 0.79
N TYR A 300 -4.87 -14.79 -0.02
CA TYR A 300 -4.81 -13.38 -0.39
C TYR A 300 -5.12 -12.46 0.80
N ARG A 301 -6.10 -12.81 1.64
CA ARG A 301 -6.37 -12.09 2.90
C ARG A 301 -5.15 -12.09 3.82
N GLY A 302 -4.49 -13.24 3.97
CA GLY A 302 -3.25 -13.37 4.73
C GLY A 302 -2.13 -12.48 4.17
N HIS A 303 -1.99 -12.42 2.84
CA HIS A 303 -1.05 -11.54 2.16
C HIS A 303 -1.32 -10.06 2.48
N VAL A 304 -2.57 -9.61 2.35
CA VAL A 304 -2.97 -8.23 2.68
C VAL A 304 -2.73 -7.93 4.17
N LEU A 305 -3.15 -8.82 5.07
CA LEU A 305 -2.94 -8.66 6.51
C LEU A 305 -1.45 -8.47 6.84
N GLY A 306 -0.57 -9.30 6.27
CA GLY A 306 0.87 -9.19 6.48
C GLY A 306 1.47 -7.89 5.94
N GLY A 307 0.94 -7.38 4.82
CA GLY A 307 1.37 -6.09 4.25
C GLY A 307 1.03 -4.92 5.15
N PHE A 308 -0.22 -4.85 5.62
CA PHE A 308 -0.66 -3.85 6.60
C PHE A 308 0.12 -3.95 7.91
N ALA A 309 0.30 -5.17 8.43
CA ALA A 309 1.04 -5.43 9.66
C ALA A 309 2.48 -4.92 9.58
N TRP A 310 3.18 -5.18 8.47
CA TRP A 310 4.57 -4.80 8.29
C TRP A 310 4.76 -3.28 8.23
N VAL A 311 3.86 -2.57 7.52
CA VAL A 311 3.87 -1.09 7.50
C VAL A 311 3.56 -0.56 8.90
N LEU A 312 2.55 -1.10 9.58
CA LEU A 312 2.22 -0.69 10.95
C LEU A 312 3.36 -0.98 11.93
N GLN A 313 4.29 -1.90 11.68
CA GLN A 313 5.43 -2.14 12.58
C GLN A 313 6.51 -1.04 12.53
N SER A 314 6.42 -0.04 11.65
CA SER A 314 7.33 1.13 11.70
C SER A 314 6.88 2.24 12.66
N ARG A 315 5.76 2.04 13.36
CA ARG A 315 5.23 2.98 14.36
C ARG A 315 6.02 2.98 15.66
#